data_AF-K1TFC6-F1
#
_entry.id   AF-K1TFC6-F1
#
_cell.length_a   1.000
_cell.length_b   1.000
_cell.length_c   1.000
_cell.angle_alpha   90.00
_cell.angle_beta   90.00
_cell.angle_gamma   90.00
#
_symmetry.space_group_name_H-M   'P 1'
#
loop_
_entity.id
_entity.type
_entity.pdbx_description
1 polymer ?
#
loop_
_entity_poly.entity_id
_entity_poly.type
_entity_poly.pdbx_seq_one_letter_code
_entity_poly.pdbx_strand_id
1 'polypeptide(L)'
;MQSIRQMVRSLKGWLSGLKEKKAALLEALEQAKEPTIPELLSRYLDMRSEERTGWTSKGKLKGTVGDFNKVMEALDFLRQKEISTVESLDAYLDKVSGEILSAKTDIRKSERRIKAIDTTLSHIANHGAYKEVYKKYASIGWKTRKEKFAAEHREELDAYFAAKRFFKGHQEELPYDTKELKKEREQLSGELSEKNEGLQAVQEDMKLLRDVRYWINHVLPPDQRRVVPEPGKKPSINEQLSWKIEGVKQREEQKRQQPRRQQKQDMEL
;
A
#
# COMPACT_ATOMS: atom_id res chain seq x y z
N MET A 1 -28.23 -69.23 14.34
CA MET A 1 -27.75 -68.79 13.01
C MET A 1 -28.44 -67.54 12.44
N GLN A 2 -29.75 -67.32 12.65
CA GLN A 2 -30.44 -66.12 12.10
C GLN A 2 -30.08 -64.79 12.83
N SER A 3 -29.88 -64.81 14.15
CA SER A 3 -29.54 -63.62 14.95
C SER A 3 -28.19 -62.98 14.57
N ILE A 4 -27.13 -63.77 14.37
CA ILE A 4 -25.81 -63.27 13.93
C ILE A 4 -25.90 -62.62 12.54
N ARG A 5 -26.72 -63.18 11.63
CA ARG A 5 -26.91 -62.60 10.29
C ARG A 5 -27.65 -61.27 10.31
N GLN A 6 -28.56 -61.05 11.26
CA GLN A 6 -29.24 -59.75 11.43
C GLN A 6 -28.28 -58.70 12.02
N MET A 7 -27.46 -59.09 13.00
CA MET A 7 -26.46 -58.20 13.60
C MET A 7 -25.37 -57.79 12.58
N VAL A 8 -24.93 -58.72 11.72
CA VAL A 8 -23.99 -58.40 10.63
C VAL A 8 -24.62 -57.45 9.60
N ARG A 9 -25.94 -57.55 9.34
CA ARG A 9 -26.65 -56.64 8.43
C ARG A 9 -26.80 -55.24 9.04
N SER A 10 -27.16 -55.12 10.31
CA SER A 10 -27.29 -53.82 10.98
C SER A 10 -25.93 -53.11 11.09
N LEU A 11 -24.86 -53.86 11.37
CA LEU A 11 -23.49 -53.32 11.37
C LEU A 11 -23.06 -52.84 9.98
N LYS A 12 -23.39 -53.57 8.91
CA LYS A 12 -23.14 -53.13 7.53
C LYS A 12 -23.90 -51.85 7.18
N GLY A 13 -25.16 -51.73 7.60
CA GLY A 13 -25.96 -50.52 7.41
C GLY A 13 -25.46 -49.33 8.22
N TRP A 14 -24.96 -49.56 9.43
CA TRP A 14 -24.34 -48.51 10.24
C TRP A 14 -23.01 -48.03 9.63
N LEU A 15 -22.20 -48.95 9.10
CA LEU A 15 -20.96 -48.63 8.39
C LEU A 15 -21.21 -47.86 7.09
N SER A 16 -22.26 -48.18 6.33
CA SER A 16 -22.62 -47.39 5.13
C SER A 16 -23.08 -45.98 5.52
N GLY A 17 -23.95 -45.86 6.53
CA GLY A 17 -24.37 -44.55 7.04
C GLY A 17 -23.21 -43.70 7.59
N LEU A 18 -22.18 -44.33 8.16
CA LEU A 18 -20.98 -43.64 8.63
C LEU A 18 -20.06 -43.21 7.49
N LYS A 19 -19.97 -44.00 6.40
CA LYS A 19 -19.27 -43.63 5.17
C LYS A 19 -19.95 -42.47 4.45
N GLU A 20 -21.28 -42.48 4.34
CA GLU A 20 -22.05 -41.39 3.75
C GLU A 20 -21.90 -40.09 4.54
N LYS A 21 -21.98 -40.15 5.87
CA LYS A 21 -21.72 -38.98 6.73
C LYS A 21 -20.29 -38.48 6.63
N LYS A 22 -19.30 -39.38 6.53
CA LYS A 22 -17.90 -38.99 6.28
C LYS A 22 -17.73 -38.32 4.92
N ALA A 23 -18.38 -38.83 3.88
CA ALA A 23 -18.33 -38.24 2.54
C ALA A 23 -18.98 -36.85 2.52
N ALA A 24 -20.18 -36.72 3.10
CA ALA A 24 -20.86 -35.43 3.24
C ALA A 24 -20.07 -34.43 4.08
N LEU A 25 -19.37 -34.89 5.13
CA LEU A 25 -18.47 -34.04 5.92
C LEU A 25 -17.23 -33.63 5.12
N LEU A 26 -16.65 -34.50 4.31
CA LEU A 26 -15.51 -34.16 3.45
C LEU A 26 -15.91 -33.20 2.33
N GLU A 27 -17.07 -33.40 1.71
CA GLU A 27 -17.63 -32.49 0.71
C GLU A 27 -18.00 -31.14 1.33
N ALA A 28 -18.58 -31.12 2.53
CA ALA A 28 -18.81 -29.89 3.28
C ALA A 28 -17.49 -29.20 3.70
N LEU A 29 -16.43 -29.97 3.98
CA LEU A 29 -15.11 -29.43 4.32
C LEU A 29 -14.39 -28.91 3.07
N GLU A 30 -14.52 -29.55 1.91
CA GLU A 30 -14.05 -29.04 0.62
C GLU A 30 -14.82 -27.78 0.19
N GLN A 31 -16.13 -27.71 0.44
CA GLN A 31 -16.93 -26.51 0.23
C GLN A 31 -16.62 -25.40 1.24
N ALA A 32 -16.19 -25.74 2.46
CA ALA A 32 -15.85 -24.80 3.52
C ALA A 32 -14.37 -24.40 3.55
N LYS A 33 -13.50 -25.09 2.81
CA LYS A 33 -12.07 -24.78 2.75
C LYS A 33 -11.91 -23.47 1.99
N GLU A 34 -11.36 -22.46 2.64
CA GLU A 34 -11.02 -21.22 1.98
C GLU A 34 -10.06 -21.52 0.82
N PRO A 35 -10.38 -21.06 -0.41
CA PRO A 35 -9.54 -21.34 -1.57
C PRO A 35 -8.15 -20.79 -1.33
N THR A 36 -7.14 -21.62 -1.55
CA THR A 36 -5.75 -21.22 -1.31
C THR A 36 -5.34 -20.13 -2.31
N ILE A 37 -4.34 -19.31 -1.99
CA ILE A 37 -3.86 -18.28 -2.93
C ILE A 37 -3.51 -18.89 -4.31
N PRO A 38 -2.78 -20.03 -4.41
CA PRO A 38 -2.51 -20.65 -5.71
C PRO A 38 -3.78 -21.07 -6.47
N GLU A 39 -4.80 -21.59 -5.78
CA GLU A 39 -6.08 -21.95 -6.42
C GLU A 39 -6.82 -20.71 -6.93
N LEU A 40 -6.83 -19.62 -6.17
CA LEU A 40 -7.42 -18.35 -6.59
C LEU A 40 -6.71 -17.76 -7.81
N LEU A 41 -5.37 -17.80 -7.82
CA LEU A 41 -4.58 -17.34 -8.97
C LEU A 41 -4.76 -18.24 -10.20
N SER A 42 -4.92 -19.56 -10.02
CA SER A 42 -5.28 -20.46 -11.12
C SER A 42 -6.63 -20.09 -11.73
N ARG A 43 -7.66 -19.87 -10.90
CA ARG A 43 -8.99 -19.43 -11.37
C ARG A 43 -8.90 -18.11 -12.13
N TYR A 44 -8.02 -17.21 -11.71
CA TYR A 44 -7.80 -15.94 -12.39
C TYR A 44 -7.16 -16.15 -13.77
N LEU A 45 -6.19 -17.07 -13.89
CA LEU A 45 -5.59 -17.44 -15.18
C LEU A 45 -6.63 -18.06 -16.13
N ASP A 46 -7.52 -18.90 -15.61
CA ASP A 46 -8.60 -19.50 -16.40
C ASP A 46 -9.55 -18.43 -16.94
N MET A 47 -10.04 -17.53 -16.08
CA MET A 47 -10.86 -16.36 -16.47
C MET A 47 -10.15 -15.52 -17.55
N ARG A 48 -8.86 -15.22 -17.36
CA ARG A 48 -8.04 -14.48 -18.34
C ARG A 48 -7.85 -15.23 -19.66
N SER A 49 -7.92 -16.56 -19.66
CA SER A 49 -7.83 -17.36 -20.87
C SER A 49 -9.13 -17.32 -21.68
N GLU A 50 -10.28 -17.23 -21.00
CA GLU A 50 -11.62 -17.12 -21.60
C GLU A 50 -11.81 -15.78 -22.33
N GLU A 51 -11.32 -14.68 -21.75
CA GLU A 51 -11.32 -13.35 -22.39
C GLU A 51 -10.57 -13.32 -23.73
N ARG A 52 -9.68 -14.28 -23.97
CA ARG A 52 -8.83 -14.38 -25.16
C ARG A 52 -9.33 -15.38 -26.21
N THR A 53 -10.55 -15.89 -26.05
CA THR A 53 -11.16 -16.83 -27.01
C THR A 53 -11.23 -16.26 -28.43
N GLY A 54 -11.37 -14.93 -28.59
CA GLY A 54 -11.38 -14.24 -29.88
C GLY A 54 -10.02 -13.81 -30.44
N TRP A 55 -8.90 -14.16 -29.78
CA TRP A 55 -7.57 -13.69 -30.19
C TRP A 55 -6.91 -14.60 -31.23
N THR A 56 -5.93 -14.06 -31.96
CA THR A 56 -5.06 -14.88 -32.83
C THR A 56 -4.24 -15.87 -31.99
N SER A 57 -3.90 -17.04 -32.56
CA SER A 57 -3.13 -18.08 -31.86
C SER A 57 -1.84 -17.55 -31.23
N LYS A 58 -1.08 -16.72 -31.96
CA LYS A 58 0.14 -16.06 -31.47
C LYS A 58 -0.14 -15.08 -30.33
N GLY A 59 -1.23 -14.31 -30.42
CA GLY A 59 -1.64 -13.38 -29.38
C GLY A 59 -2.06 -14.09 -28.10
N LYS A 60 -2.83 -15.18 -28.23
CA LYS A 60 -3.27 -16.02 -27.11
C LYS A 60 -2.07 -16.62 -26.37
N LEU A 61 -1.13 -17.22 -27.09
CA LEU A 61 0.10 -17.80 -26.51
C LEU A 61 0.92 -16.74 -25.75
N LYS A 62 1.18 -15.58 -26.38
CA LYS A 62 1.94 -14.50 -25.74
C LYS A 62 1.23 -14.00 -24.47
N GLY A 63 -0.10 -13.89 -24.51
CA GLY A 63 -0.91 -13.48 -23.37
C GLY A 63 -0.88 -14.48 -22.21
N THR A 64 -1.07 -15.78 -22.50
CA THR A 64 -1.05 -16.84 -21.50
C THR A 64 0.31 -16.96 -20.83
N VAL A 65 1.41 -16.97 -21.60
CA VAL A 65 2.77 -17.01 -21.05
C VAL A 65 3.07 -15.77 -20.20
N GLY A 66 2.61 -14.59 -20.66
CA GLY A 66 2.79 -13.35 -19.92
C GLY A 66 2.07 -13.33 -18.57
N ASP A 67 0.81 -13.77 -18.53
CA ASP A 67 0.06 -13.86 -17.27
C ASP A 67 0.64 -14.93 -16.34
N PHE A 68 1.02 -16.09 -16.89
CA PHE A 68 1.63 -17.18 -16.13
C PHE A 68 2.95 -16.74 -15.47
N ASN A 69 3.84 -16.08 -16.21
CA ASN A 69 5.11 -15.60 -15.65
C ASN A 69 4.90 -14.62 -14.49
N LYS A 70 3.93 -13.71 -14.61
CA LYS A 70 3.57 -12.76 -13.54
C LYS A 70 3.04 -13.47 -12.30
N VAL A 71 2.16 -14.46 -12.49
CA VAL A 71 1.61 -15.26 -11.39
C VAL A 71 2.70 -16.08 -10.70
N MET A 72 3.64 -16.66 -11.47
CA MET A 72 4.77 -17.41 -10.91
C MET A 72 5.72 -16.51 -10.09
N GLU A 73 6.10 -15.35 -10.63
CA GLU A 73 6.91 -14.35 -9.90
C GLU A 73 6.26 -13.95 -8.58
N ALA A 74 4.95 -13.69 -8.61
CA ALA A 74 4.19 -13.39 -7.42
C ALA A 74 4.13 -14.55 -6.42
N LEU A 75 3.92 -15.78 -6.87
CA LEU A 75 3.89 -16.96 -6.00
C LEU A 75 5.24 -17.23 -5.35
N ASP A 76 6.34 -17.06 -6.08
CA ASP A 76 7.68 -17.19 -5.53
C ASP A 76 7.95 -16.12 -4.46
N PHE A 77 7.53 -14.87 -4.70
CA PHE A 77 7.62 -13.80 -3.71
C PHE A 77 6.79 -14.10 -2.44
N LEU A 78 5.53 -14.53 -2.61
CA LEU A 78 4.67 -14.89 -1.48
C LEU A 78 5.27 -16.04 -0.67
N ARG A 79 5.88 -17.03 -1.33
CA ARG A 79 6.59 -18.13 -0.67
C ARG A 79 7.79 -17.64 0.12
N GLN A 80 8.60 -16.74 -0.44
CA GLN A 80 9.75 -16.15 0.26
C GLN A 80 9.33 -15.35 1.50
N LYS A 81 8.13 -14.76 1.49
CA LYS A 81 7.56 -14.00 2.62
C LYS A 81 6.67 -14.85 3.54
N GLU A 82 6.57 -16.16 3.29
CA GLU A 82 5.73 -17.10 4.04
C GLU A 82 4.22 -16.74 4.05
N ILE A 83 3.76 -16.04 3.02
CA ILE A 83 2.36 -15.63 2.85
C ILE A 83 1.61 -16.75 2.14
N SER A 84 0.69 -17.41 2.85
CA SER A 84 -0.01 -18.61 2.36
C SER A 84 -1.53 -18.47 2.30
N THR A 85 -2.11 -17.52 3.04
CA THR A 85 -3.56 -17.27 3.11
C THR A 85 -3.90 -15.84 2.70
N VAL A 86 -5.13 -15.63 2.22
CA VAL A 86 -5.62 -14.28 1.87
C VAL A 86 -5.56 -13.32 3.06
N GLU A 87 -5.84 -13.82 4.27
CA GLU A 87 -5.73 -13.04 5.51
C GLU A 87 -4.28 -12.61 5.80
N SER A 88 -3.31 -13.54 5.64
CA SER A 88 -1.89 -13.22 5.83
C SER A 88 -1.38 -12.20 4.79
N LEU A 89 -1.88 -12.28 3.56
CA LEU A 89 -1.62 -11.28 2.51
C LEU A 89 -2.16 -9.91 2.90
N ASP A 90 -3.39 -9.86 3.41
CA ASP A 90 -4.04 -8.62 3.82
C ASP A 90 -3.35 -7.97 5.02
N ALA A 91 -2.95 -8.75 6.02
CA ALA A 91 -2.20 -8.28 7.18
C ALA A 91 -0.83 -7.75 6.78
N TYR A 92 -0.14 -8.45 5.87
CA TYR A 92 1.16 -8.02 5.36
C TYR A 92 1.05 -6.72 4.55
N LEU A 93 0.03 -6.60 3.70
CA LEU A 93 -0.27 -5.36 2.96
C LEU A 93 -0.47 -4.15 3.89
N ASP A 94 -1.19 -4.33 4.99
CA ASP A 94 -1.43 -3.25 5.97
C ASP A 94 -0.16 -2.86 6.72
N LYS A 95 0.62 -3.86 7.13
CA LYS A 95 1.92 -3.65 7.78
C LYS A 95 2.85 -2.85 6.88
N VAL A 96 3.06 -3.30 5.64
CA VAL A 96 3.94 -2.64 4.67
C VAL A 96 3.42 -1.25 4.32
N SER A 97 2.10 -1.06 4.18
CA SER A 97 1.52 0.26 3.97
C SER A 97 1.83 1.23 5.12
N GLY A 98 1.72 0.75 6.37
CA GLY A 98 2.09 1.51 7.57
C GLY A 98 3.58 1.89 7.59
N GLU A 99 4.45 0.94 7.28
CA GLU A 99 5.90 1.16 7.19
C GLU A 99 6.26 2.20 6.12
N ILE A 100 5.68 2.11 4.91
CA ILE A 100 5.85 3.09 3.83
C ILE A 100 5.41 4.49 4.29
N LEU A 101 4.27 4.60 4.99
CA LEU A 101 3.75 5.88 5.48
C LEU A 101 4.67 6.48 6.56
N SER A 102 5.19 5.65 7.47
CA SER A 102 6.15 6.09 8.49
C SER A 102 7.44 6.58 7.85
N ALA A 103 8.03 5.78 6.95
CA ALA A 103 9.26 6.12 6.25
C ALA A 103 9.13 7.44 5.45
N LYS A 104 8.02 7.62 4.71
CA LYS A 104 7.73 8.90 4.02
C LYS A 104 7.63 10.07 4.99
N THR A 105 7.08 9.86 6.18
CA THR A 105 6.96 10.91 7.19
C THR A 105 8.33 11.30 7.74
N ASP A 106 9.21 10.32 7.98
CA ASP A 106 10.56 10.57 8.49
C ASP A 106 11.47 11.21 7.43
N ILE A 107 11.40 10.75 6.17
CA ILE A 107 12.06 11.41 5.03
C ILE A 107 11.66 12.88 4.96
N ARG A 108 10.36 13.21 5.03
CA ARG A 108 9.89 14.60 5.03
C ARG A 108 10.41 15.42 6.21
N LYS A 109 10.62 14.82 7.39
CA LYS A 109 11.23 15.53 8.53
C LYS A 109 12.69 15.87 8.23
N SER A 110 13.46 14.91 7.72
CA SER A 110 14.86 15.13 7.33
C SER A 110 14.99 16.18 6.21
N GLU A 111 14.14 16.12 5.18
CA GLU A 111 14.09 17.13 4.10
C GLU A 111 13.82 18.54 4.64
N ARG A 112 12.86 18.69 5.57
CA ARG A 112 12.58 19.98 6.20
C ARG A 112 13.78 20.48 7.01
N ARG A 113 14.46 19.59 7.74
CA ARG A 113 15.65 19.95 8.52
C ARG A 113 16.80 20.39 7.62
N ILE A 114 17.08 19.66 6.55
CA ILE A 114 18.08 20.07 5.54
C ILE A 114 17.74 21.44 4.96
N LYS A 115 16.47 21.68 4.58
CA LYS A 115 16.04 22.98 4.05
C LYS A 115 16.22 24.11 5.07
N ALA A 116 15.94 23.85 6.34
CA ALA A 116 16.18 24.82 7.41
C ALA A 116 17.68 25.14 7.55
N ILE A 117 18.54 24.11 7.55
CA ILE A 117 20.00 24.26 7.58
C ILE A 117 20.49 25.08 6.38
N ASP A 118 20.04 24.75 5.16
CA ASP A 118 20.41 25.47 3.94
C ASP A 118 20.01 26.95 3.99
N THR A 119 18.82 27.22 4.53
CA THR A 119 18.33 28.60 4.74
C THR A 119 19.20 29.35 5.74
N THR A 120 19.53 28.73 6.88
CA THR A 120 20.42 29.31 7.89
C THR A 120 21.81 29.58 7.33
N LEU A 121 22.41 28.61 6.63
CA LEU A 121 23.73 28.76 6.01
C LEU A 121 23.74 29.88 4.95
N SER A 122 22.67 30.00 4.15
CA SER A 122 22.51 31.08 3.18
C SER A 122 22.44 32.44 3.86
N HIS A 123 21.67 32.59 4.95
CA HIS A 123 21.61 33.83 5.71
C HIS A 123 22.94 34.19 6.38
N ILE A 124 23.69 33.20 6.88
CA ILE A 124 25.04 33.42 7.43
C ILE A 124 25.98 33.93 6.34
N ALA A 125 25.97 33.31 5.16
CA ALA A 125 26.79 33.71 4.02
C ALA A 125 26.45 35.13 3.55
N ASN A 126 25.16 35.43 3.33
CA ASN A 126 24.70 36.76 2.89
C ASN A 126 25.02 37.85 3.91
N HIS A 127 24.84 37.57 5.20
CA HIS A 127 25.17 38.52 6.26
C HIS A 127 26.67 38.82 6.32
N GLY A 128 27.52 37.82 6.09
CA GLY A 128 28.97 38.00 5.99
C GLY A 128 29.39 38.80 4.75
N ALA A 129 28.92 38.37 3.57
CA ALA A 129 29.32 38.93 2.27
C ALA A 129 28.91 40.40 2.10
N TYR A 130 27.67 40.75 2.48
CA TYR A 130 27.12 42.08 2.23
C TYR A 130 27.24 43.04 3.42
N LYS A 131 27.96 42.65 4.48
CA LYS A 131 28.18 43.47 5.67
C LYS A 131 28.80 44.83 5.34
N GLU A 132 29.80 44.86 4.46
CA GLU A 132 30.50 46.09 4.09
C GLU A 132 29.66 46.99 3.18
N VAL A 133 28.85 46.40 2.29
CA VAL A 133 27.87 47.14 1.47
C VAL A 133 26.84 47.81 2.37
N TYR A 134 26.29 47.09 3.35
CA TYR A 134 25.39 47.65 4.33
C TYR A 134 26.03 48.77 5.17
N LYS A 135 27.28 48.60 5.61
CA LYS A 135 27.99 49.66 6.35
C LYS A 135 28.11 50.94 5.51
N LYS A 136 28.51 50.82 4.23
CA LYS A 136 28.59 51.95 3.30
C LYS A 136 27.23 52.61 3.09
N TYR A 137 26.18 51.81 2.88
CA TYR A 137 24.81 52.31 2.79
C TYR A 137 24.37 53.06 4.05
N ALA A 138 24.68 52.52 5.22
CA ALA A 138 24.32 53.10 6.52
C ALA A 138 25.07 54.40 6.82
N SER A 139 26.32 54.55 6.35
CA SER A 139 27.14 55.75 6.55
C SER A 139 26.77 56.92 5.63
N ILE A 140 26.02 56.70 4.55
CA ILE A 140 25.58 57.78 3.67
C ILE A 140 24.45 58.57 4.35
N GLY A 141 24.74 59.82 4.72
CA GLY A 141 23.76 60.75 5.29
C GLY A 141 22.92 61.51 4.25
N TRP A 142 23.45 61.73 3.05
CA TRP A 142 22.77 62.51 2.00
C TRP A 142 21.73 61.67 1.24
N LYS A 143 20.45 62.07 1.32
CA LYS A 143 19.30 61.27 0.85
C LYS A 143 19.41 60.81 -0.61
N THR A 144 19.66 61.71 -1.55
CA THR A 144 19.72 61.37 -2.98
C THR A 144 20.91 60.47 -3.33
N ARG A 145 22.04 60.57 -2.61
CA ARG A 145 23.19 59.68 -2.80
C ARG A 145 22.91 58.29 -2.23
N LYS A 146 22.18 58.24 -1.11
CA LYS A 146 21.77 56.99 -0.45
C LYS A 146 20.80 56.19 -1.32
N GLU A 147 19.83 56.86 -1.93
CA GLU A 147 18.86 56.21 -2.83
C GLU A 147 19.52 55.65 -4.10
N LYS A 148 20.46 56.38 -4.71
CA LYS A 148 21.26 55.88 -5.84
C LYS A 148 22.07 54.64 -5.47
N PHE A 149 22.78 54.69 -4.33
CA PHE A 149 23.54 53.54 -3.83
C PHE A 149 22.63 52.34 -3.53
N ALA A 150 21.45 52.58 -2.96
CA ALA A 150 20.48 51.51 -2.69
C ALA A 150 19.93 50.87 -3.98
N ALA A 151 19.75 51.66 -5.04
CA ALA A 151 19.33 51.14 -6.34
C ALA A 151 20.44 50.30 -7.01
N GLU A 152 21.69 50.72 -6.92
CA GLU A 152 22.86 50.00 -7.46
C GLU A 152 23.13 48.70 -6.70
N HIS A 153 22.96 48.69 -5.38
CA HIS A 153 23.24 47.54 -4.50
C HIS A 153 21.95 46.88 -3.96
N ARG A 154 20.86 46.95 -4.71
CA ARG A 154 19.53 46.54 -4.24
C ARG A 154 19.49 45.09 -3.76
N GLU A 155 19.94 44.16 -4.60
CA GLU A 155 19.90 42.73 -4.30
C GLU A 155 20.76 42.37 -3.06
N GLU A 156 21.93 42.99 -2.95
CA GLU A 156 22.87 42.80 -1.84
C GLU A 156 22.29 43.31 -0.51
N LEU A 157 21.68 44.50 -0.54
CA LEU A 157 21.02 45.08 0.62
C LEU A 157 19.77 44.28 1.01
N ASP A 158 18.95 43.87 0.04
CA ASP A 158 17.77 43.05 0.28
C ASP A 158 18.15 41.70 0.93
N ALA A 159 19.19 41.03 0.42
CA ALA A 159 19.72 39.80 0.99
C ALA A 159 20.29 40.00 2.40
N TYR A 160 21.01 41.10 2.64
CA TYR A 160 21.53 41.45 3.97
C TYR A 160 20.40 41.72 4.97
N PHE A 161 19.38 42.49 4.56
CA PHE A 161 18.22 42.79 5.40
C PHE A 161 17.39 41.54 5.71
N ALA A 162 17.22 40.64 4.73
CA ALA A 162 16.58 39.35 4.95
C ALA A 162 17.33 38.52 6.01
N ALA A 163 18.66 38.42 5.90
CA ALA A 163 19.48 37.73 6.90
C ALA A 163 19.38 38.37 8.29
N LYS A 164 19.40 39.72 8.37
CA LYS A 164 19.24 40.43 9.63
C LYS A 164 17.87 40.18 10.28
N ARG A 165 16.79 40.10 9.49
CA ARG A 165 15.45 39.74 9.98
C ARG A 165 15.41 38.30 10.49
N PHE A 166 16.01 37.37 9.75
CA PHE A 166 16.11 35.96 10.14
C PHE A 166 16.80 35.80 11.51
N PHE A 167 17.98 36.39 11.70
CA PHE A 167 18.71 36.30 12.98
C PHE A 167 17.99 36.97 14.14
N LYS A 168 17.23 38.04 13.88
CA LYS A 168 16.39 38.66 14.93
C LYS A 168 15.29 37.71 15.41
N GLY A 169 14.73 36.89 14.53
CA GLY A 169 13.71 35.90 14.86
C GLY A 169 14.26 34.63 15.54
N HIS A 170 15.56 34.37 15.43
CA HIS A 170 16.21 33.16 15.96
C HIS A 170 17.31 33.49 16.98
N GLN A 171 17.10 34.52 17.81
CA GLN A 171 18.10 34.98 18.77
C GLN A 171 18.50 33.91 19.79
N GLU A 172 17.58 33.02 20.15
CA GLU A 172 17.83 31.91 21.09
C GLU A 172 18.77 30.83 20.55
N GLU A 173 18.91 30.73 19.21
CA GLU A 173 19.74 29.70 18.55
C GLU A 173 21.15 30.19 18.21
N LEU A 174 21.47 31.46 18.53
CA LEU A 174 22.78 32.05 18.28
C LEU A 174 23.76 31.74 19.43
N PRO A 175 25.05 31.49 19.13
CA PRO A 175 25.68 31.52 17.81
C PRO A 175 25.52 30.21 17.03
N TYR A 176 25.30 30.31 15.71
CA TYR A 176 25.28 29.15 14.83
C TYR A 176 26.70 28.64 14.55
N ASP A 177 26.93 27.35 14.80
CA ASP A 177 28.14 26.66 14.34
C ASP A 177 27.97 26.18 12.89
N THR A 178 28.56 26.92 11.95
CA THR A 178 28.52 26.57 10.52
C THR A 178 29.16 25.23 10.17
N LYS A 179 30.13 24.76 10.95
CA LYS A 179 30.78 23.45 10.70
C LYS A 179 29.83 22.34 11.09
N GLU A 180 29.21 22.44 12.26
CA GLU A 180 28.24 21.44 12.74
C GLU A 180 26.99 21.41 11.85
N LEU A 181 26.47 22.57 11.41
CA LEU A 181 25.36 22.64 10.46
C LEU A 181 25.69 21.94 9.13
N LYS A 182 26.90 22.12 8.59
CA LYS A 182 27.32 21.45 7.35
C LYS A 182 27.47 19.94 7.54
N LYS A 183 28.03 19.49 8.66
CA LYS A 183 28.12 18.05 9.00
C LYS A 183 26.73 17.43 9.12
N GLU A 184 25.81 18.08 9.85
CA GLU A 184 24.43 17.62 10.00
C GLU A 184 23.74 17.50 8.64
N ARG A 185 23.92 18.49 7.76
CA ARG A 185 23.38 18.48 6.39
C ARG A 185 23.91 17.28 5.59
N GLU A 186 25.22 17.05 5.62
CA GLU A 186 25.85 15.93 4.90
C GLU A 186 25.36 14.58 5.42
N GLN A 187 25.29 14.42 6.74
CA GLN A 187 24.76 13.20 7.37
C GLN A 187 23.30 12.97 6.98
N LEU A 188 22.42 13.97 7.13
CA LEU A 188 21.01 13.83 6.77
C LEU A 188 20.82 13.55 5.28
N SER A 189 21.64 14.12 4.41
CA SER A 189 21.59 13.86 2.98
C SER A 189 22.01 12.42 2.64
N GLY A 190 23.03 11.89 3.31
CA GLY A 190 23.43 10.49 3.18
C GLY A 190 22.32 9.53 3.63
N GLU A 191 21.79 9.75 4.83
CA GLU A 191 20.68 8.96 5.37
C GLU A 191 19.42 9.03 4.48
N LEU A 192 19.15 10.19 3.87
CA LEU A 192 18.02 10.34 2.94
C LEU A 192 18.19 9.51 1.68
N SER A 193 19.40 9.40 1.14
CA SER A 193 19.66 8.55 -0.03
C SER A 193 19.34 7.10 0.29
N GLU A 194 19.89 6.58 1.39
CA GLU A 194 19.67 5.20 1.84
C GLU A 194 18.19 4.92 2.14
N LYS A 195 17.52 5.83 2.87
CA LYS A 195 16.09 5.69 3.18
C LYS A 195 15.21 5.72 1.94
N ASN A 196 15.56 6.51 0.92
CA ASN A 196 14.81 6.57 -0.34
C ASN A 196 14.98 5.29 -1.17
N GLU A 197 16.20 4.75 -1.25
CA GLU A 197 16.47 3.47 -1.94
C GLU A 197 15.70 2.32 -1.29
N GLY A 198 15.78 2.21 0.05
CA GLY A 198 15.01 1.22 0.80
C GLY A 198 13.50 1.39 0.64
N LEU A 199 13.02 2.64 0.64
CA LEU A 199 11.61 2.93 0.39
C LEU A 199 11.16 2.54 -1.02
N GLN A 200 12.02 2.70 -2.03
CA GLN A 200 11.70 2.30 -3.40
C GLN A 200 11.54 0.78 -3.52
N ALA A 201 12.48 0.01 -2.94
CA ALA A 201 12.39 -1.45 -2.93
C ALA A 201 11.08 -1.93 -2.25
N VAL A 202 10.74 -1.37 -1.08
CA VAL A 202 9.49 -1.71 -0.38
C VAL A 202 8.25 -1.30 -1.18
N GLN A 203 8.31 -0.23 -1.96
CA GLN A 203 7.21 0.15 -2.85
C GLN A 203 7.04 -0.80 -4.04
N GLU A 204 8.13 -1.37 -4.56
CA GLU A 204 8.09 -2.37 -5.62
C GLU A 204 7.48 -3.69 -5.11
N ASP A 205 7.92 -4.16 -3.94
CA ASP A 205 7.30 -5.28 -3.22
C ASP A 205 5.80 -5.06 -2.99
N MET A 206 5.43 -3.84 -2.57
CA MET A 206 4.03 -3.47 -2.38
C MET A 206 3.23 -3.57 -3.68
N LYS A 207 3.78 -3.11 -4.82
CA LYS A 207 3.07 -3.20 -6.11
C LYS A 207 2.73 -4.64 -6.46
N LEU A 208 3.68 -5.56 -6.29
CA LEU A 208 3.47 -6.99 -6.56
C LEU A 208 2.33 -7.56 -5.69
N LEU A 209 2.32 -7.25 -4.39
CA LEU A 209 1.26 -7.69 -3.48
C LEU A 209 -0.10 -7.10 -3.82
N ARG A 210 -0.14 -5.86 -4.29
CA ARG A 210 -1.37 -5.23 -4.78
C ARG A 210 -1.89 -5.92 -6.03
N ASP A 211 -1.01 -6.28 -6.96
CA ASP A 211 -1.37 -7.01 -8.18
C ASP A 211 -1.95 -8.38 -7.82
N VAL A 212 -1.33 -9.13 -6.90
CA VAL A 212 -1.88 -10.39 -6.37
C VAL A 212 -3.28 -10.19 -5.80
N ARG A 213 -3.45 -9.20 -4.92
CA ARG A 213 -4.74 -8.95 -4.29
C ARG A 213 -5.79 -8.48 -5.31
N TYR A 214 -5.38 -7.74 -6.33
CA TYR A 214 -6.22 -7.35 -7.46
C TYR A 214 -6.68 -8.57 -8.26
N TRP A 215 -5.78 -9.50 -8.62
CA TRP A 215 -6.13 -10.75 -9.30
C TRP A 215 -7.10 -11.59 -8.47
N ILE A 216 -6.81 -11.73 -7.17
CA ILE A 216 -7.68 -12.42 -6.21
C ILE A 216 -9.07 -11.77 -6.16
N ASN A 217 -9.17 -10.44 -6.14
CA ASN A 217 -10.47 -9.76 -6.10
C ASN A 217 -11.37 -10.06 -7.30
N HIS A 218 -10.81 -10.40 -8.47
CA HIS A 218 -11.60 -10.74 -9.66
C HIS A 218 -12.31 -12.09 -9.51
N VAL A 219 -11.70 -13.01 -8.77
CA VAL A 219 -12.21 -14.38 -8.60
C VAL A 219 -12.93 -14.59 -7.26
N LEU A 220 -12.79 -13.65 -6.33
CA LEU A 220 -13.50 -13.70 -5.05
C LEU A 220 -14.95 -13.17 -5.16
N PRO A 221 -15.88 -13.75 -4.39
CA PRO A 221 -17.20 -13.19 -4.17
C PRO A 221 -17.11 -11.74 -3.63
N PRO A 222 -18.04 -10.84 -3.97
CA PRO A 222 -17.99 -9.42 -3.56
C PRO A 222 -17.80 -9.20 -2.05
N ASP A 223 -18.38 -10.06 -1.22
CA ASP A 223 -18.28 -10.00 0.24
C ASP A 223 -16.86 -10.24 0.79
N GLN A 224 -15.99 -10.90 0.01
CA GLN A 224 -14.61 -11.24 0.37
C GLN A 224 -13.58 -10.33 -0.33
N ARG A 225 -14.04 -9.39 -1.17
CA ARG A 225 -13.17 -8.44 -1.86
C ARG A 225 -12.73 -7.33 -0.91
N ARG A 226 -11.51 -6.85 -1.12
CA ARG A 226 -10.92 -5.76 -0.33
C ARG A 226 -10.26 -4.72 -1.22
N VAL A 227 -10.55 -3.46 -0.96
CA VAL A 227 -9.87 -2.35 -1.64
C VAL A 227 -8.45 -2.26 -1.12
N VAL A 228 -7.50 -2.29 -2.04
CA VAL A 228 -6.08 -2.28 -1.72
C VAL A 228 -5.55 -0.84 -1.80
N PRO A 229 -5.05 -0.26 -0.70
CA PRO A 229 -4.54 1.11 -0.70
C PRO A 229 -3.37 1.30 -1.68
N GLU A 230 -3.30 2.46 -2.33
CA GLU A 230 -2.12 2.84 -3.12
C GLU A 230 -0.88 3.06 -2.23
N PRO A 231 0.34 2.86 -2.76
CA PRO A 231 1.57 3.03 -1.98
C PRO A 231 1.68 4.42 -1.34
N GLY A 232 1.47 4.47 -0.01
CA GLY A 232 1.46 5.71 0.75
C GLY A 232 0.17 6.54 0.63
N LYS A 233 -0.96 5.94 0.25
CA LYS A 233 -2.31 6.54 0.36
C LYS A 233 -3.20 5.66 1.23
N LYS A 234 -4.24 6.25 1.81
CA LYS A 234 -5.27 5.52 2.55
C LYS A 234 -6.18 4.75 1.58
N PRO A 235 -6.78 3.62 1.99
CA PRO A 235 -7.70 2.87 1.15
C PRO A 235 -8.97 3.67 0.83
N SER A 236 -9.53 3.48 -0.37
CA SER A 236 -10.76 4.15 -0.80
C SER A 236 -11.97 3.59 -0.06
N ILE A 237 -12.60 4.43 0.76
CA ILE A 237 -13.81 4.06 1.53
C ILE A 237 -14.99 3.82 0.58
N ASN A 238 -15.09 4.60 -0.51
CA ASN A 238 -16.22 4.52 -1.45
C ASN A 238 -16.23 3.20 -2.24
N GLU A 239 -15.08 2.71 -2.67
CA GLU A 239 -14.96 1.43 -3.37
C GLU A 239 -15.23 0.25 -2.43
N GLN A 240 -14.87 0.35 -1.15
CA GLN A 240 -15.19 -0.70 -0.18
C GLN A 240 -16.71 -0.79 0.05
N LEU A 241 -17.39 0.36 0.08
CA LEU A 241 -18.83 0.41 0.28
C LEU A 241 -19.60 -0.12 -0.94
N SER A 242 -19.14 0.15 -2.18
CA SER A 242 -19.82 -0.32 -3.38
C SER A 242 -19.85 -1.84 -3.50
N TRP A 243 -18.75 -2.53 -3.19
CA TRP A 243 -18.70 -4.00 -3.21
C TRP A 243 -19.54 -4.65 -2.11
N LYS A 244 -19.60 -4.04 -0.92
CA LYS A 244 -20.50 -4.50 0.14
C LYS A 244 -21.97 -4.41 -0.28
N ILE A 245 -22.35 -3.33 -0.97
CA ILE A 245 -23.70 -3.16 -1.50
C ILE A 245 -23.99 -4.21 -2.59
N GLU A 246 -23.03 -4.48 -3.47
CA GLU A 246 -23.13 -5.51 -4.51
C GLU A 246 -23.32 -6.92 -3.93
N GLY A 247 -22.55 -7.28 -2.90
CA GLY A 247 -22.68 -8.55 -2.20
C GLY A 247 -24.04 -8.73 -1.52
N VAL A 248 -24.56 -7.67 -0.89
CA VAL A 248 -25.92 -7.66 -0.32
C VAL A 248 -26.97 -7.92 -1.40
N LYS A 249 -26.88 -7.26 -2.55
CA LYS A 249 -27.80 -7.48 -3.68
C LYS A 249 -27.75 -8.91 -4.21
N GLN A 250 -26.55 -9.48 -4.41
CA GLN A 250 -26.39 -10.86 -4.87
C GLN A 250 -26.99 -11.87 -3.87
N ARG A 251 -26.83 -11.64 -2.57
CA ARG A 251 -27.47 -12.48 -1.53
C ARG A 251 -28.98 -12.37 -1.57
N GLU A 252 -29.53 -11.17 -1.76
CA GLU A 252 -30.97 -10.97 -1.90
C GLU A 252 -31.52 -11.67 -3.16
N GLU A 253 -30.79 -11.61 -4.27
CA GLU A 253 -31.16 -12.24 -5.54
C GLU A 253 -31.11 -13.77 -5.46
N GLN A 254 -30.07 -14.33 -4.83
CA GLN A 254 -29.96 -15.77 -4.56
C GLN A 254 -31.08 -16.26 -3.62
N LYS A 255 -31.45 -15.47 -2.59
CA LYS A 255 -32.60 -15.79 -1.72
C LYS A 255 -33.93 -15.76 -2.46
N ARG A 256 -34.08 -14.90 -3.47
CA ARG A 256 -35.29 -14.83 -4.33
C ARG A 256 -35.38 -16.01 -5.30
N GLN A 257 -34.26 -16.59 -5.70
CA GLN A 257 -34.21 -17.74 -6.62
C GLN A 257 -34.31 -19.12 -5.95
N GLN A 258 -34.19 -19.22 -4.62
CA GLN A 258 -34.42 -20.49 -3.91
C GLN A 258 -35.93 -20.82 -3.85
N PRO A 259 -36.38 -22.00 -4.32
CA PRO A 259 -37.77 -22.40 -4.19
C PRO A 259 -38.12 -22.55 -2.71
N ARG A 260 -39.11 -21.79 -2.23
CA ARG A 260 -39.71 -21.96 -0.90
C ARG A 260 -40.13 -23.43 -0.75
N ARG A 261 -39.38 -24.22 0.03
CA ARG A 261 -39.86 -25.54 0.48
C ARG A 261 -41.13 -25.30 1.29
N GLN A 262 -42.28 -25.59 0.68
CA GLN A 262 -43.55 -25.70 1.39
C GLN A 262 -43.37 -26.81 2.44
N GLN A 263 -43.43 -26.44 3.71
CA GLN A 263 -43.58 -27.40 4.80
C GLN A 263 -44.88 -28.17 4.51
N LYS A 264 -44.73 -29.46 4.17
CA LYS A 264 -45.86 -30.39 4.20
C LYS A 264 -46.29 -30.45 5.67
N GLN A 265 -47.49 -29.96 5.94
CA GLN A 265 -48.18 -30.25 7.19
C GLN A 265 -48.44 -31.75 7.20
N ASP A 266 -47.87 -32.43 8.18
CA ASP A 266 -48.28 -33.77 8.58
C ASP A 266 -49.74 -33.65 9.06
N MET A 267 -50.67 -34.14 8.23
CA MET A 267 -52.02 -34.47 8.66
C MET A 267 -51.99 -35.95 9.04
N GLU A 268 -51.89 -36.20 10.34
CA GLU A 268 -52.17 -37.51 10.92
C GLU A 268 -53.61 -37.93 10.57
N LEU A 269 -53.74 -39.16 10.08
CA LEU A 269 -54.96 -39.97 10.03
C LEU A 269 -54.61 -41.32 10.64
#